data_AF-A0AAW2YSX5-F1
#
_entry.id   AF-A0AAW2YSX5-F1
#
_cell.length_a   1.000
_cell.length_b   1.000
_cell.length_c   1.000
_cell.angle_alpha   90.00
_cell.angle_beta   90.00
_cell.angle_gamma   90.00
#
_symmetry.space_group_name_H-M   'P 1'
#
loop_
_entity.id
_entity.type
_entity.pdbx_description
1 polymer ?
#
loop_
_entity_poly.entity_id
_entity_poly.type
_entity_poly.pdbx_seq_one_letter_code
_entity_poly.pdbx_strand_id
1 'polypeptide(L)'
;MFDDLLLLGEHGRTVYMGPTYKLQKYFTSLGFDCPEKVNIADYVIDVCAGNVSSTMDVMAQELPEKWEVAYDGSLWLRTPKFSVDDDDSSSATSSTYKKPHASYFNQFFACLQRAIIQFMRTLGSFFLDNVLVFIAGLCLAAMFNNAKYIGPLPDVIVNQCPAGIRYMCSGSLSDPIGGQNGSSMLALVLVATMASLRVFGKEKAVFIREGESGLNVFSYFWAKDIAALPGIIVSPLIFMSLFYTVVQPHATFIEYYGYFFLVYWASYGLGYCISILYKPHIAQLAAVVHIFILNIISGAVMPWPAIQNLFVPLCYAPYISFLFYSYYVLYVIEIQSYEYMYDITKSLNGNGFTVHQAKFMPLGIVGLGLLMRFAALFMLWCSKPDSWYQSMTINNLKLRLVSIKEIIYAFIATKLKRDGFDELPINNNM
;
A
#
# COMPACT_ATOMS: atom_id res chain seq x y z
N MET A 1 34.39 -20.91 -10.01
CA MET A 1 35.44 -20.38 -10.91
C MET A 1 34.73 -19.89 -12.17
N PHE A 2 35.17 -18.79 -12.77
CA PHE A 2 34.51 -18.20 -13.94
C PHE A 2 35.10 -18.75 -15.24
N ASP A 3 34.25 -19.17 -16.17
CA ASP A 3 34.66 -19.64 -17.49
C ASP A 3 34.93 -18.44 -18.42
N ASP A 4 33.98 -17.52 -18.49
CA ASP A 4 34.06 -16.24 -19.19
C ASP A 4 33.86 -15.06 -18.23
N LEU A 5 34.44 -13.93 -18.59
CA LEU A 5 34.41 -12.69 -17.83
C LEU A 5 33.94 -11.56 -18.74
N LEU A 6 32.97 -10.76 -18.26
CA LEU A 6 32.59 -9.49 -18.86
C LEU A 6 33.02 -8.37 -17.91
N LEU A 7 33.89 -7.49 -18.37
CA LEU A 7 34.34 -6.30 -17.67
C LEU A 7 33.76 -5.06 -18.32
N LEU A 8 33.13 -4.24 -17.49
CA LEU A 8 32.55 -2.96 -17.87
C LEU A 8 33.40 -1.86 -17.24
N GLY A 9 33.92 -0.97 -18.09
CA GLY A 9 34.65 0.23 -17.67
C GLY A 9 33.71 1.40 -17.45
N GLU A 10 34.26 2.61 -17.53
CA GLU A 10 33.49 3.84 -17.41
C GLU A 10 32.33 3.89 -18.42
N HIS A 11 31.21 4.49 -17.99
CA HIS A 11 29.99 4.64 -18.79
C HIS A 11 29.34 3.31 -19.22
N GLY A 12 29.72 2.18 -18.59
CA GLY A 12 29.15 0.87 -18.90
C GLY A 12 29.64 0.28 -20.22
N ARG A 13 30.75 0.80 -20.77
CA ARG A 13 31.35 0.25 -22.00
C ARG A 13 32.16 -0.99 -21.71
N THR A 14 32.16 -1.94 -22.64
CA THR A 14 32.91 -3.19 -22.49
C THR A 14 34.41 -2.92 -22.62
N VAL A 15 35.17 -3.37 -21.62
CA VAL A 15 36.65 -3.31 -21.62
C VAL A 15 37.27 -4.66 -21.96
N TYR A 16 36.57 -5.74 -21.61
CA TYR A 16 36.95 -7.09 -21.93
C TYR A 16 35.75 -8.01 -21.88
N MET A 17 35.62 -8.90 -22.85
CA MET A 17 34.66 -9.99 -22.83
C MET A 17 35.30 -11.26 -23.40
N GLY A 18 35.44 -12.29 -22.57
CA GLY A 18 35.97 -13.57 -23.02
C GLY A 18 36.52 -14.44 -21.89
N PRO A 19 37.25 -15.50 -22.24
CA PRO A 19 37.66 -16.50 -21.26
C PRO A 19 38.63 -15.96 -20.20
N THR A 20 38.48 -16.42 -18.96
CA THR A 20 39.30 -15.93 -17.83
C THR A 20 40.80 -16.16 -18.04
N TYR A 21 41.19 -17.23 -18.72
CA TYR A 21 42.61 -17.56 -18.97
C TYR A 21 43.31 -16.65 -19.99
N LYS A 22 42.55 -15.87 -20.78
CA LYS A 22 43.09 -14.88 -21.74
C LYS A 22 43.17 -13.47 -21.15
N LEU A 23 42.54 -13.23 -20.00
CA LEU A 23 42.46 -11.93 -19.35
C LEU A 23 43.84 -11.30 -19.11
N GLN A 24 44.75 -12.04 -18.48
CA GLN A 24 46.11 -11.54 -18.18
C GLN A 24 46.87 -11.17 -19.45
N LYS A 25 46.78 -12.02 -20.47
CA LYS A 25 47.48 -11.78 -21.74
C LYS A 25 46.98 -10.52 -22.44
N TYR A 26 45.68 -10.24 -22.35
CA TYR A 26 45.08 -9.03 -22.89
C TYR A 26 45.58 -7.77 -22.18
N PHE A 27 45.52 -7.71 -20.84
CA PHE A 27 45.97 -6.52 -20.09
C PHE A 27 47.49 -6.30 -20.19
N THR A 28 48.28 -7.37 -20.19
CA THR A 28 49.72 -7.30 -20.50
C THR A 28 49.97 -6.72 -21.90
N SER A 29 49.15 -7.06 -22.91
CA SER A 29 49.30 -6.48 -24.27
C SER A 29 49.02 -4.98 -24.34
N LEU A 30 48.32 -4.42 -23.36
CA LEU A 30 48.04 -2.98 -23.22
C LEU A 30 49.02 -2.27 -22.26
N GLY A 31 50.06 -2.96 -21.80
CA GLY A 31 51.09 -2.41 -20.92
C GLY A 31 50.76 -2.48 -19.42
N PHE A 32 49.77 -3.28 -19.02
CA PHE A 32 49.41 -3.50 -17.62
C PHE A 32 49.85 -4.89 -17.15
N ASP A 33 51.04 -4.96 -16.55
CA ASP A 33 51.59 -6.19 -15.99
C ASP A 33 51.22 -6.37 -14.52
N CYS A 34 50.46 -7.42 -14.24
CA CYS A 34 50.06 -7.79 -12.88
C CYS A 34 51.26 -8.33 -12.08
N PRO A 35 51.59 -7.76 -10.90
CA PRO A 35 52.66 -8.28 -10.05
C PRO A 35 52.40 -9.70 -9.54
N GLU A 36 53.46 -10.49 -9.30
CA GLU A 36 53.40 -11.93 -8.95
C GLU A 36 52.65 -12.28 -7.65
N LYS A 37 52.32 -11.29 -6.81
CA LYS A 37 51.63 -11.49 -5.52
C LYS A 37 50.30 -10.74 -5.42
N VAL A 38 49.80 -10.22 -6.54
CA VAL A 38 48.53 -9.49 -6.59
C VAL A 38 47.48 -10.36 -7.26
N ASN A 39 46.27 -10.36 -6.69
CA ASN A 39 45.12 -11.02 -7.30
C ASN A 39 44.75 -10.31 -8.60
N ILE A 40 44.73 -11.04 -9.71
CA ILE A 40 44.47 -10.47 -11.03
C ILE A 40 43.08 -9.83 -11.14
N ALA A 41 42.08 -10.32 -10.40
CA ALA A 41 40.74 -9.74 -10.41
C ALA A 41 40.75 -8.33 -9.80
N ASP A 42 41.47 -8.14 -8.70
CA ASP A 42 41.61 -6.84 -8.03
C ASP A 42 42.45 -5.89 -8.89
N TYR A 43 43.56 -6.40 -9.44
CA TYR A 43 44.44 -5.63 -10.33
C TYR A 43 43.71 -5.08 -11.56
N VAL A 44 42.89 -5.90 -12.22
CA VAL A 44 42.16 -5.48 -13.41
C VAL A 44 41.06 -4.46 -13.08
N ILE A 45 40.44 -4.54 -11.88
CA ILE A 45 39.50 -3.52 -11.40
C ILE A 45 40.24 -2.19 -11.17
N ASP A 46 41.44 -2.23 -10.58
CA ASP A 46 42.27 -1.03 -10.37
C ASP A 46 42.73 -0.40 -11.69
N VAL A 47 43.05 -1.22 -12.69
CA VAL A 47 43.33 -0.77 -14.07
C VAL A 47 42.10 -0.08 -14.68
N CYS A 48 40.91 -0.70 -14.57
CA CYS A 48 39.66 -0.11 -15.09
C CYS A 48 39.26 1.18 -14.37
N ALA A 49 39.66 1.34 -13.10
CA ALA A 49 39.43 2.54 -12.30
C ALA A 49 40.47 3.66 -12.57
N GLY A 50 41.54 3.38 -13.32
CA GLY A 50 42.62 4.33 -13.58
C GLY A 50 43.62 4.51 -12.42
N ASN A 51 43.62 3.59 -11.45
CA ASN A 51 44.54 3.63 -10.30
C ASN A 51 45.94 3.10 -10.64
N VAL A 52 46.11 2.46 -11.81
CA VAL A 52 47.35 1.85 -12.27
C VAL A 52 47.80 2.54 -13.55
N SER A 53 49.05 2.99 -13.60
CA SER A 53 49.64 3.55 -14.81
C SER A 53 50.11 2.43 -15.75
N SER A 54 49.72 2.52 -17.03
CA SER A 54 50.23 1.63 -18.07
C SER A 54 51.69 1.96 -18.39
N THR A 55 52.48 0.93 -18.71
CA THR A 55 53.81 1.11 -19.31
C THR A 55 53.76 1.67 -20.74
N MET A 56 52.60 1.61 -21.40
CA MET A 56 52.34 2.12 -22.74
C MET A 56 51.54 3.44 -22.75
N ASP A 57 51.42 4.11 -21.61
CA ASP A 57 50.67 5.37 -21.42
C ASP A 57 49.19 5.29 -21.86
N VAL A 58 48.61 4.09 -21.80
CA VAL A 58 47.18 3.86 -22.05
C VAL A 58 46.38 4.29 -20.82
N MET A 59 45.43 5.20 -21.04
CA MET A 59 44.53 5.69 -19.99
C MET A 59 43.32 4.74 -19.84
N ALA A 60 42.75 4.68 -18.64
CA ALA A 60 41.57 3.84 -18.37
C ALA A 60 40.37 4.19 -19.27
N GLN A 61 40.25 5.46 -19.68
CA GLN A 61 39.21 5.97 -20.58
C GLN A 61 39.32 5.41 -22.00
N GLU A 62 40.52 5.02 -22.44
CA GLU A 62 40.80 4.49 -23.77
C GLU A 62 40.62 2.97 -23.84
N LEU A 63 40.51 2.28 -22.69
CA LEU A 63 40.37 0.83 -22.62
C LEU A 63 39.18 0.27 -23.43
N PRO A 64 37.99 0.91 -23.44
CA PRO A 64 36.89 0.44 -24.27
C PRO A 64 37.17 0.56 -25.77
N GLU A 65 37.83 1.62 -26.22
CA GLU A 65 38.18 1.81 -27.64
C GLU A 65 39.26 0.81 -28.06
N LYS A 66 40.26 0.58 -27.20
CA LYS A 66 41.28 -0.46 -27.38
C LYS A 66 40.63 -1.84 -27.46
N TRP A 67 39.60 -2.09 -26.65
CA TRP A 67 38.84 -3.33 -26.70
C TRP A 67 38.08 -3.49 -28.01
N GLU A 68 37.37 -2.45 -28.49
CA GLU A 68 36.65 -2.49 -29.76
C GLU A 68 37.59 -2.80 -30.93
N VAL A 69 38.75 -2.14 -30.99
CA VAL A 69 39.77 -2.41 -32.02
C VAL A 69 40.36 -3.81 -31.89
N ALA A 70 40.65 -4.26 -30.65
CA ALA A 70 41.16 -5.61 -30.42
C ALA A 70 40.10 -6.67 -30.77
N TYR A 71 38.82 -6.40 -30.52
CA TYR A 71 37.72 -7.27 -30.82
C TYR A 71 37.52 -7.43 -32.34
N ASP A 72 37.53 -6.32 -33.09
CA ASP A 72 37.40 -6.33 -34.56
C ASP A 72 38.63 -6.93 -35.27
N GLY A 73 39.83 -6.70 -34.72
CA GLY A 73 41.09 -7.11 -35.33
C GLY A 73 41.57 -8.52 -34.97
N SER A 74 41.05 -9.16 -33.91
CA SER A 74 41.61 -10.42 -33.40
C SER A 74 40.76 -11.66 -33.69
N LEU A 75 41.34 -12.59 -34.46
CA LEU A 75 40.90 -13.98 -34.62
C LEU A 75 40.86 -14.76 -33.28
N TRP A 76 41.47 -14.20 -32.22
CA TRP A 76 41.76 -14.86 -30.93
C TRP A 76 40.63 -14.72 -29.90
N LEU A 77 39.64 -13.87 -30.13
CA LEU A 77 38.48 -13.64 -29.27
C LEU A 77 37.16 -14.02 -29.91
N ARG A 78 37.19 -14.80 -31.00
CA ARG A 78 36.06 -15.68 -31.31
C ARG A 78 35.89 -16.62 -30.11
N THR A 79 35.06 -16.21 -29.15
CA THR A 79 34.01 -17.10 -28.67
C THR A 79 33.44 -17.81 -29.90
N PRO A 80 32.95 -19.07 -29.81
CA PRO A 80 32.05 -19.53 -30.84
C PRO A 80 31.09 -18.36 -31.05
N LYS A 81 31.03 -17.82 -32.28
CA LYS A 81 30.08 -16.75 -32.59
C LYS A 81 28.84 -17.17 -31.83
N PHE A 82 28.30 -16.30 -30.98
CA PHE A 82 26.87 -16.41 -30.78
C PHE A 82 26.33 -16.07 -32.16
N SER A 83 26.34 -17.08 -33.01
CA SER A 83 25.70 -17.07 -34.28
C SER A 83 24.26 -16.96 -33.86
N VAL A 84 23.78 -15.74 -33.88
CA VAL A 84 22.53 -15.48 -34.57
C VAL A 84 22.78 -15.80 -36.05
N ASP A 85 23.17 -17.05 -36.34
CA ASP A 85 23.01 -17.60 -37.66
C ASP A 85 21.50 -17.82 -37.71
N ASP A 86 20.87 -17.20 -38.69
CA ASP A 86 19.54 -17.57 -39.19
C ASP A 86 19.63 -19.01 -39.76
N ASP A 87 20.01 -19.98 -38.92
CA ASP A 87 20.22 -21.37 -39.27
C ASP A 87 18.90 -22.12 -39.03
N ASP A 88 18.03 -21.99 -40.03
CA ASP A 88 16.75 -22.69 -40.19
C ASP A 88 16.93 -24.20 -40.49
N SER A 89 18.14 -24.77 -40.30
CA SER A 89 18.41 -26.15 -40.69
C SER A 89 19.59 -26.77 -39.95
N SER A 90 19.50 -26.88 -38.64
CA SER A 90 20.07 -28.03 -37.93
C SER A 90 19.22 -28.30 -36.71
N SER A 91 19.03 -29.58 -36.41
CA SER A 91 18.22 -30.09 -35.30
C SER A 91 18.79 -29.68 -33.95
N ALA A 92 18.70 -28.39 -33.62
CA ALA A 92 18.69 -27.91 -32.27
C ALA A 92 17.42 -28.52 -31.65
N THR A 93 17.61 -29.51 -30.77
CA THR A 93 16.62 -29.75 -29.71
C THR A 93 16.40 -28.39 -29.07
N SER A 94 15.33 -27.71 -29.48
CA SER A 94 14.89 -26.50 -28.85
C SER A 94 14.68 -26.90 -27.40
N SER A 95 15.62 -26.52 -26.55
CA SER A 95 15.42 -26.55 -25.11
C SER A 95 14.34 -25.51 -24.90
N THR A 96 13.10 -25.93 -25.11
CA THR A 96 11.92 -25.12 -24.92
C THR A 96 11.99 -24.78 -23.46
N TYR A 97 12.44 -23.57 -23.18
CA TYR A 97 12.53 -23.04 -21.83
C TYR A 97 11.10 -23.03 -21.32
N LYS A 98 10.68 -24.13 -20.68
CA LYS A 98 9.42 -24.21 -19.97
C LYS A 98 9.58 -23.23 -18.83
N LYS A 99 9.09 -22.01 -19.01
CA LYS A 99 9.02 -21.04 -17.93
C LYS A 99 8.39 -21.76 -16.74
N PRO A 100 9.10 -21.93 -15.61
CA PRO A 100 8.61 -22.73 -14.50
C PRO A 100 7.60 -21.90 -13.71
N HIS A 101 6.47 -21.56 -14.33
CA HIS A 101 5.36 -20.91 -13.66
C HIS A 101 4.43 -22.00 -13.13
N ALA A 102 4.37 -22.13 -11.81
CA ALA A 102 3.33 -22.92 -11.17
C ALA A 102 1.95 -22.38 -11.57
N SER A 103 0.95 -23.27 -11.69
CA SER A 103 -0.44 -22.89 -11.91
C SER A 103 -0.92 -21.87 -10.87
N TYR A 104 -1.82 -20.96 -11.24
CA TYR A 104 -2.35 -19.93 -10.34
C TYR A 104 -2.89 -20.51 -9.03
N PHE A 105 -3.56 -21.66 -9.08
CA PHE A 105 -4.05 -22.34 -7.88
C PHE A 105 -2.92 -22.82 -6.96
N ASN A 106 -1.85 -23.38 -7.52
CA ASN A 106 -0.70 -23.80 -6.74
C ASN A 106 0.03 -22.60 -6.12
N GLN A 107 0.11 -21.48 -6.86
CA GLN A 107 0.65 -20.24 -6.32
C GLN A 107 -0.22 -19.71 -5.17
N PHE A 108 -1.55 -19.74 -5.32
CA PHE A 108 -2.49 -19.32 -4.28
C PHE A 108 -2.35 -20.16 -3.01
N PHE A 109 -2.38 -21.49 -3.11
CA PHE A 109 -2.24 -22.37 -1.93
C PHE A 109 -0.87 -22.25 -1.26
N ALA A 110 0.21 -22.12 -2.04
CA ALA A 110 1.55 -21.86 -1.49
C ALA A 110 1.61 -20.50 -0.77
N CYS A 111 1.02 -19.45 -1.35
CA CYS A 111 0.91 -18.14 -0.71
C CYS A 111 0.05 -18.18 0.55
N LEU A 112 -1.04 -18.95 0.53
CA LEU A 112 -1.95 -19.10 1.67
C LEU A 112 -1.27 -19.82 2.82
N GLN A 113 -0.61 -20.95 2.54
CA GLN A 113 0.17 -21.68 3.54
C GLN A 113 1.25 -20.77 4.15
N ARG A 114 1.98 -20.02 3.30
CA ARG A 114 2.96 -19.04 3.76
C ARG A 114 2.32 -17.97 4.65
N ALA A 115 1.21 -17.38 4.22
CA ALA A 115 0.51 -16.32 4.95
C ALA A 115 0.00 -16.80 6.32
N ILE A 116 -0.52 -18.03 6.39
CA ILE A 116 -0.94 -18.65 7.66
C ILE A 116 0.27 -18.87 8.59
N ILE A 117 1.39 -19.38 8.06
CA ILE A 117 2.63 -19.56 8.86
C ILE A 117 3.13 -18.22 9.39
N GLN A 118 3.11 -17.17 8.56
CA GLN A 118 3.49 -15.82 8.98
C GLN A 118 2.56 -15.27 10.08
N PHE A 119 1.25 -15.47 9.94
CA PHE A 119 0.27 -15.09 10.96
C PHE A 119 0.53 -15.84 12.28
N MET A 120 0.76 -17.15 12.23
CA MET A 120 1.10 -17.96 13.41
C MET A 120 2.40 -17.53 14.08
N ARG A 121 3.42 -17.13 13.31
CA ARG A 121 4.69 -16.62 13.85
C ARG A 121 4.58 -15.22 14.45
N THR A 122 3.54 -14.47 14.11
CA THR A 122 3.29 -13.11 14.59
C THR A 122 2.15 -13.03 15.62
N LEU A 123 1.80 -14.16 16.25
CA LEU A 123 0.72 -14.27 17.24
C LEU A 123 0.89 -13.30 18.43
N GLY A 124 2.13 -12.97 18.82
CA GLY A 124 2.38 -12.00 19.88
C GLY A 124 1.85 -10.60 19.53
N SER A 125 1.99 -10.17 18.28
CA SER A 125 1.41 -8.90 17.81
C SER A 125 -0.11 -8.94 17.79
N PHE A 126 -0.69 -10.07 17.37
CA PHE A 126 -2.13 -10.30 17.42
C PHE A 126 -2.67 -10.25 18.86
N PHE A 127 -1.98 -10.86 19.82
CA PHE A 127 -2.38 -10.80 21.22
C PHE A 127 -2.38 -9.37 21.75
N LEU A 128 -1.32 -8.59 21.47
CA LEU A 128 -1.23 -7.19 21.88
C LEU A 128 -2.37 -6.34 21.31
N ASP A 129 -2.74 -6.54 20.04
CA ASP A 129 -3.86 -5.80 19.45
C ASP A 129 -5.18 -6.15 20.17
N ASN A 130 -5.41 -7.41 20.50
CA ASN A 130 -6.63 -7.82 21.22
C ASN A 130 -6.66 -7.33 22.67
N VAL A 131 -5.50 -7.20 23.33
CA VAL A 131 -5.40 -6.53 24.64
C VAL A 131 -5.82 -5.06 24.50
N LEU A 132 -5.38 -4.36 23.45
CA LEU A 132 -5.82 -2.98 23.19
C LEU A 132 -7.32 -2.89 22.91
N VAL A 133 -7.89 -3.83 22.14
CA VAL A 133 -9.34 -3.91 21.91
C VAL A 133 -10.09 -4.14 23.22
N PHE A 134 -9.58 -5.02 24.07
CA PHE A 134 -10.17 -5.31 25.38
C PHE A 134 -10.15 -4.07 26.28
N ILE A 135 -9.02 -3.36 26.38
CA ILE A 135 -8.90 -2.12 27.15
C ILE A 135 -9.85 -1.05 26.60
N ALA A 136 -9.94 -0.91 25.28
CA ALA A 136 -10.86 0.05 24.67
C ALA A 136 -12.32 -0.28 24.99
N GLY A 137 -12.70 -1.56 24.94
CA GLY A 137 -14.01 -2.05 25.37
C GLY A 137 -14.29 -1.74 26.84
N LEU A 138 -13.31 -1.97 27.73
CA LEU A 138 -13.41 -1.67 29.17
C LEU A 138 -13.62 -0.17 29.42
N CYS A 139 -12.84 0.70 28.76
CA CYS A 139 -12.95 2.14 28.93
C CYS A 139 -14.32 2.67 28.47
N LEU A 140 -14.81 2.21 27.31
CA LEU A 140 -16.12 2.60 26.80
C LEU A 140 -17.26 2.06 27.66
N ALA A 141 -17.13 0.81 28.12
CA ALA A 141 -18.04 0.20 29.08
C ALA A 141 -18.15 1.02 30.37
N ALA A 142 -17.03 1.45 30.93
CA ALA A 142 -17.02 2.29 32.12
C ALA A 142 -17.64 3.67 31.86
N MET A 143 -17.39 4.26 30.68
CA MET A 143 -17.88 5.59 30.32
C MET A 143 -19.41 5.64 30.12
N PHE A 144 -20.00 4.59 29.56
CA PHE A 144 -21.44 4.51 29.27
C PHE A 144 -22.21 3.60 30.24
N ASN A 145 -21.61 3.25 31.37
CA ASN A 145 -22.28 2.43 32.38
C ASN A 145 -23.55 3.14 32.88
N ASN A 146 -24.69 2.46 32.83
CA ASN A 146 -26.03 2.99 33.17
C ASN A 146 -26.50 4.20 32.34
N ALA A 147 -25.87 4.49 31.20
CA ALA A 147 -26.34 5.55 30.31
C ALA A 147 -27.58 5.07 29.53
N LYS A 148 -28.77 5.50 29.96
CA LYS A 148 -30.04 5.11 29.33
C LYS A 148 -30.58 6.22 28.43
N TYR A 149 -31.21 5.80 27.33
CA TYR A 149 -32.01 6.69 26.51
C TYR A 149 -33.28 7.11 27.26
N ILE A 150 -33.51 8.42 27.31
CA ILE A 150 -34.72 9.03 27.86
C ILE A 150 -35.33 9.88 26.76
N GLY A 151 -36.48 9.43 26.27
CA GLY A 151 -37.18 10.08 25.17
C GLY A 151 -37.75 11.46 25.53
N PRO A 152 -38.44 12.10 24.57
CA PRO A 152 -39.00 13.42 24.76
C PRO A 152 -40.14 13.42 25.79
N LEU A 153 -40.36 14.58 26.41
CA LEU A 153 -41.48 14.80 27.32
C LEU A 153 -42.82 14.72 26.55
N PRO A 154 -43.91 14.29 27.21
CA PRO A 154 -45.25 14.35 26.64
C PRO A 154 -45.60 15.78 26.19
N ASP A 155 -46.29 15.92 25.05
CA ASP A 155 -46.56 17.23 24.46
C ASP A 155 -47.33 18.18 25.40
N VAL A 156 -48.11 17.64 26.33
CA VAL A 156 -48.80 18.40 27.39
C VAL A 156 -47.80 19.22 28.23
N ILE A 157 -46.65 18.63 28.58
CA ILE A 157 -45.59 19.27 29.37
C ILE A 157 -44.76 20.19 28.47
N VAL A 158 -44.48 19.79 27.23
CA VAL A 158 -43.74 20.62 26.25
C VAL A 158 -44.46 21.94 25.97
N ASN A 159 -45.80 21.93 25.95
CA ASN A 159 -46.61 23.14 25.74
C ASN A 159 -46.55 24.12 26.92
N GLN A 160 -46.11 23.69 28.10
CA GLN A 160 -45.89 24.53 29.27
C GLN A 160 -44.50 25.20 29.27
N CYS A 161 -43.58 24.76 28.40
CA CYS A 161 -42.27 25.41 28.27
C CYS A 161 -42.40 26.82 27.64
N PRO A 162 -41.58 27.80 28.10
CA PRO A 162 -41.46 29.10 27.46
C PRO A 162 -41.15 28.96 25.96
N ALA A 163 -41.77 29.83 25.13
CA ALA A 163 -41.69 29.73 23.67
C ALA A 163 -40.25 29.69 23.11
N GLY A 164 -39.31 30.42 23.73
CA GLY A 164 -37.91 30.46 23.32
C GLY A 164 -37.11 29.17 23.54
N ILE A 165 -37.54 28.29 24.46
CA ILE A 165 -36.86 27.02 24.76
C ILE A 165 -37.70 25.78 24.41
N ARG A 166 -38.90 25.99 23.85
CA ARG A 166 -39.83 24.91 23.51
C ARG A 166 -39.25 23.90 22.53
N TYR A 167 -38.37 24.35 21.61
CA TYR A 167 -37.61 23.46 20.73
C TYR A 167 -36.71 22.50 21.53
N MET A 168 -35.97 23.01 22.52
CA MET A 168 -35.12 22.18 23.39
C MET A 168 -35.94 21.23 24.25
N CYS A 169 -37.08 21.69 24.80
CA CYS A 169 -38.00 20.83 25.57
C CYS A 169 -38.63 19.71 24.73
N SER A 170 -38.73 19.90 23.41
CA SER A 170 -39.34 18.90 22.52
C SER A 170 -38.39 17.77 22.13
N GLY A 171 -37.09 17.91 22.39
CA GLY A 171 -36.07 16.88 22.14
C GLY A 171 -36.06 15.78 23.20
N SER A 172 -35.29 14.72 22.95
CA SER A 172 -35.00 13.69 23.95
C SER A 172 -34.21 14.28 25.12
N LEU A 173 -34.58 13.91 26.34
CA LEU A 173 -33.94 14.43 27.56
C LEU A 173 -32.49 13.92 27.69
N SER A 174 -32.24 12.68 27.27
CA SER A 174 -30.92 12.05 27.26
C SER A 174 -30.81 11.07 26.10
N ASP A 175 -29.88 11.30 25.18
CA ASP A 175 -29.57 10.40 24.07
C ASP A 175 -28.07 10.02 24.09
N PRO A 176 -27.69 9.01 24.90
CA PRO A 176 -26.31 8.51 24.92
C PRO A 176 -26.00 7.58 23.74
N ILE A 177 -27.00 7.10 23.00
CA ILE A 177 -26.86 6.06 21.96
C ILE A 177 -25.92 6.56 20.86
N GLY A 178 -26.11 7.80 20.41
CA GLY A 178 -25.25 8.41 19.38
C GLY A 178 -23.78 8.47 19.80
N GLY A 179 -23.50 9.02 20.98
CA GLY A 179 -22.13 9.13 21.51
C GLY A 179 -21.48 7.76 21.76
N GLN A 180 -22.26 6.80 22.28
CA GLN A 180 -21.84 5.42 22.54
C GLN A 180 -21.44 4.70 21.26
N ASN A 181 -22.31 4.69 20.25
CA ASN A 181 -22.05 4.02 18.98
C ASN A 181 -20.87 4.69 18.25
N GLY A 182 -20.85 6.03 18.20
CA GLY A 182 -19.76 6.80 17.57
C GLY A 182 -18.38 6.49 18.14
N SER A 183 -18.29 6.46 19.48
CA SER A 183 -17.03 6.20 20.19
C SER A 183 -16.61 4.73 20.10
N SER A 184 -17.57 3.79 20.14
CA SER A 184 -17.33 2.36 19.92
C SER A 184 -16.76 2.06 18.54
N MET A 185 -17.33 2.69 17.51
CA MET A 185 -16.84 2.54 16.14
C MET A 185 -15.44 3.13 15.96
N LEU A 186 -15.19 4.32 16.52
CA LEU A 186 -13.87 4.94 16.46
C LEU A 186 -12.80 4.04 17.09
N ALA A 187 -13.06 3.54 18.30
CA ALA A 187 -12.14 2.66 19.02
C ALA A 187 -11.85 1.38 18.23
N LEU A 188 -12.89 0.72 17.71
CA LEU A 188 -12.78 -0.54 16.98
C LEU A 188 -11.98 -0.37 15.67
N VAL A 189 -12.26 0.70 14.92
CA VAL A 189 -11.67 0.96 13.59
C VAL A 189 -10.22 1.42 13.69
N LEU A 190 -9.85 2.14 14.75
CA LEU A 190 -8.46 2.49 15.03
C LEU A 190 -7.60 1.22 15.19
N VAL A 191 -8.05 0.27 16.01
CA VAL A 191 -7.28 -0.95 16.22
C VAL A 191 -7.28 -1.84 14.98
N ALA A 192 -8.42 -1.98 14.30
CA ALA A 192 -8.54 -2.75 13.06
C ALA A 192 -7.59 -2.25 11.97
N THR A 193 -7.58 -0.94 11.72
CA THR A 193 -6.73 -0.34 10.69
C THR A 193 -5.26 -0.53 11.05
N MET A 194 -4.85 -0.31 12.31
CA MET A 194 -3.48 -0.52 12.76
C MET A 194 -3.00 -1.96 12.57
N ALA A 195 -3.86 -2.93 12.90
CA ALA A 195 -3.55 -4.34 12.71
C ALA A 195 -3.35 -4.68 11.22
N SER A 196 -4.22 -4.13 10.36
CA SER A 196 -4.20 -4.37 8.91
C SER A 196 -3.00 -3.75 8.19
N LEU A 197 -2.40 -2.66 8.71
CA LEU A 197 -1.22 -2.02 8.10
C LEU A 197 -0.02 -2.97 7.93
N ARG A 198 0.06 -4.00 8.79
CA ARG A 198 1.17 -4.96 8.79
C ARG A 198 1.01 -6.06 7.75
N VAL A 199 -0.19 -6.24 7.18
CA VAL A 199 -0.49 -7.33 6.23
C VAL A 199 0.30 -7.14 4.94
N PHE A 200 0.17 -5.99 4.27
CA PHE A 200 0.89 -5.73 3.02
C PHE A 200 2.10 -4.79 3.18
N GLY A 201 2.04 -3.84 4.12
CA GLY A 201 3.06 -2.78 4.23
C GLY A 201 4.48 -3.28 4.49
N LYS A 202 4.66 -4.27 5.38
CA LYS A 202 6.00 -4.80 5.72
C LYS A 202 6.63 -5.64 4.61
N GLU A 203 5.81 -6.28 3.78
CA GLU A 203 6.28 -7.27 2.80
C GLU A 203 6.25 -6.76 1.35
N LYS A 204 5.87 -5.50 1.14
CA LYS A 204 5.78 -4.90 -0.19
C LYS A 204 7.06 -5.08 -1.01
N ALA A 205 8.23 -4.92 -0.38
CA ALA A 205 9.53 -5.10 -1.06
C ALA A 205 9.76 -6.56 -1.51
N VAL A 206 9.35 -7.53 -0.68
CA VAL A 206 9.43 -8.96 -1.01
C VAL A 206 8.46 -9.29 -2.14
N PHE A 207 7.23 -8.77 -2.09
CA PHE A 207 6.25 -8.93 -3.15
C PHE A 207 6.74 -8.41 -4.51
N ILE A 208 7.39 -7.24 -4.55
CA ILE A 208 7.92 -6.67 -5.79
C ILE A 208 8.97 -7.61 -6.40
N ARG A 209 9.93 -8.08 -5.59
CA ARG A 209 10.98 -9.02 -6.02
C ARG A 209 10.41 -10.37 -6.49
N GLU A 210 9.40 -10.90 -5.80
CA GLU A 210 8.71 -12.12 -6.23
C GLU A 210 7.85 -11.90 -7.48
N GLY A 211 7.34 -10.68 -7.65
CA GLY A 211 6.61 -10.24 -8.83
C GLY A 211 7.46 -10.29 -10.10
N GLU A 212 8.72 -9.88 -10.02
CA GLU A 212 9.72 -9.98 -11.10
C GLU A 212 10.03 -11.45 -11.46
N SER A 213 9.95 -12.34 -10.48
CA SER A 213 10.13 -13.79 -10.68
C SER A 213 8.88 -14.48 -11.27
N GLY A 214 7.77 -13.74 -11.46
CA GLY A 214 6.54 -14.24 -12.07
C GLY A 214 5.39 -14.57 -11.10
N LEU A 215 5.42 -14.09 -9.85
CA LEU A 215 4.31 -14.25 -8.90
C LEU A 215 3.04 -13.54 -9.40
N ASN A 216 1.89 -14.24 -9.30
CA ASN A 216 0.58 -13.68 -9.60
C ASN A 216 0.04 -12.82 -8.44
N VAL A 217 -0.35 -11.58 -8.76
CA VAL A 217 -0.83 -10.58 -7.79
C VAL A 217 -2.14 -10.98 -7.13
N PHE A 218 -3.09 -11.52 -7.90
CA PHE A 218 -4.40 -11.96 -7.39
C PHE A 218 -4.25 -13.10 -6.40
N SER A 219 -3.41 -14.08 -6.73
CA SER A 219 -3.12 -15.24 -5.88
C SER A 219 -2.50 -14.81 -4.55
N TYR A 220 -1.56 -13.87 -4.59
CA TYR A 220 -0.93 -13.30 -3.40
C TYR A 220 -1.91 -12.49 -2.53
N PHE A 221 -2.70 -11.61 -3.15
CA PHE A 221 -3.62 -10.73 -2.42
C PHE A 221 -4.69 -11.51 -1.66
N TRP A 222 -5.42 -12.39 -2.36
CA TRP A 222 -6.51 -13.16 -1.74
C TRP A 222 -6.00 -14.16 -0.71
N ALA A 223 -4.83 -14.76 -0.92
CA ALA A 223 -4.21 -15.64 0.07
C ALA A 223 -3.97 -14.91 1.40
N LYS A 224 -3.51 -13.65 1.35
CA LYS A 224 -3.24 -12.85 2.55
C LYS A 224 -4.49 -12.26 3.19
N ASP A 225 -5.48 -11.85 2.41
CA ASP A 225 -6.79 -11.41 2.93
C ASP A 225 -7.47 -12.57 3.70
N ILE A 226 -7.46 -13.79 3.14
CA ILE A 226 -8.01 -14.97 3.81
C ILE A 226 -7.23 -15.32 5.08
N ALA A 227 -5.90 -15.26 5.06
CA ALA A 227 -5.08 -15.52 6.24
C ALA A 227 -5.30 -14.48 7.36
N ALA A 228 -5.82 -13.29 7.06
CA ALA A 228 -6.14 -12.25 8.03
C ALA A 228 -7.51 -12.42 8.69
N LEU A 229 -8.41 -13.24 8.13
CA LEU A 229 -9.78 -13.44 8.62
C LEU A 229 -9.89 -13.85 10.09
N PRO A 230 -9.03 -14.74 10.65
CA PRO A 230 -9.11 -15.09 12.07
C PRO A 230 -9.02 -13.85 12.98
N GLY A 231 -8.18 -12.88 12.62
CA GLY A 231 -8.08 -11.64 13.39
C GLY A 231 -9.32 -10.75 13.26
N ILE A 232 -9.88 -10.69 12.05
CA ILE A 232 -11.12 -9.93 11.77
C ILE A 232 -12.32 -10.49 12.55
N ILE A 233 -12.37 -11.80 12.76
CA ILE A 233 -13.47 -12.48 13.47
C ILE A 233 -13.33 -12.34 14.99
N VAL A 234 -12.11 -12.53 15.53
CA VAL A 234 -11.86 -12.63 16.97
C VAL A 234 -11.87 -11.26 17.66
N SER A 235 -11.30 -10.22 17.06
CA SER A 235 -11.16 -8.93 17.73
C SER A 235 -12.51 -8.27 18.09
N PRO A 236 -13.53 -8.23 17.20
CA PRO A 236 -14.86 -7.73 17.57
C PRO A 236 -15.56 -8.55 18.65
N LEU A 237 -15.32 -9.88 18.72
CA LEU A 237 -15.86 -10.71 19.81
C LEU A 237 -15.28 -10.29 21.17
N ILE A 238 -13.98 -10.04 21.22
CA ILE A 238 -13.30 -9.59 22.45
C ILE A 238 -13.82 -8.22 22.88
N PHE A 239 -14.00 -7.29 21.95
CA PHE A 239 -14.63 -5.99 22.24
C PHE A 239 -16.03 -6.16 22.86
N MET A 240 -16.86 -6.99 22.23
CA MET A 240 -18.23 -7.25 22.65
C MET A 240 -18.32 -7.87 24.05
N SER A 241 -17.34 -8.67 24.47
CA SER A 241 -17.38 -9.35 25.77
C SER A 241 -17.56 -8.38 26.96
N LEU A 242 -16.93 -7.21 26.92
CA LEU A 242 -17.06 -6.18 27.95
C LEU A 242 -18.12 -5.12 27.60
N PHE A 243 -18.17 -4.70 26.35
CA PHE A 243 -19.13 -3.68 25.92
C PHE A 243 -20.57 -4.13 26.16
N TYR A 244 -20.92 -5.35 25.76
CA TYR A 244 -22.30 -5.85 25.87
C TYR A 244 -22.71 -6.13 27.32
N THR A 245 -21.78 -6.57 28.17
CA THR A 245 -22.08 -6.94 29.57
C THR A 245 -22.29 -5.72 30.47
N VAL A 246 -21.53 -4.64 30.25
CA VAL A 246 -21.59 -3.44 31.10
C VAL A 246 -22.57 -2.42 30.56
N VAL A 247 -22.58 -2.17 29.25
CA VAL A 247 -23.45 -1.13 28.66
C VAL A 247 -24.89 -1.61 28.53
N GLN A 248 -25.10 -2.94 28.46
CA GLN A 248 -26.42 -3.57 28.36
C GLN A 248 -27.30 -2.98 27.25
N PRO A 249 -26.82 -2.95 25.98
CA PRO A 249 -27.66 -2.49 24.88
C PRO A 249 -28.85 -3.42 24.68
N HIS A 250 -29.96 -2.87 24.19
CA HIS A 250 -31.21 -3.61 24.01
C HIS A 250 -31.20 -4.50 22.75
N ALA A 251 -30.48 -4.11 21.69
CA ALA A 251 -30.41 -4.95 20.50
C ALA A 251 -29.67 -6.26 20.75
N THR A 252 -29.92 -7.27 19.91
CA THR A 252 -29.40 -8.62 20.16
C THR A 252 -27.88 -8.67 19.98
N PHE A 253 -27.23 -9.57 20.73
CA PHE A 253 -25.78 -9.78 20.63
C PHE A 253 -25.32 -10.08 19.19
N ILE A 254 -26.11 -10.87 18.45
CA ILE A 254 -25.78 -11.29 17.08
C ILE A 254 -25.82 -10.10 16.11
N GLU A 255 -26.78 -9.20 16.28
CA GLU A 255 -26.88 -7.97 15.46
C GLU A 255 -25.67 -7.07 15.70
N TYR A 256 -25.37 -6.75 16.97
CA TYR A 256 -24.20 -5.94 17.31
C TYR A 256 -22.88 -6.56 16.83
N TYR A 257 -22.70 -7.87 17.05
CA TYR A 257 -21.52 -8.58 16.59
C TYR A 257 -21.41 -8.54 15.05
N GLY A 258 -22.50 -8.79 14.34
CA GLY A 258 -22.53 -8.75 12.87
C GLY A 258 -22.11 -7.39 12.32
N TYR A 259 -22.63 -6.29 12.89
CA TYR A 259 -22.26 -4.94 12.44
C TYR A 259 -20.83 -4.57 12.80
N PHE A 260 -20.36 -4.87 14.01
CA PHE A 260 -18.96 -4.64 14.37
C PHE A 260 -17.99 -5.48 13.54
N PHE A 261 -18.34 -6.72 13.22
CA PHE A 261 -17.59 -7.56 12.28
C PHE A 261 -17.51 -6.91 10.89
N LEU A 262 -18.64 -6.43 10.33
CA LEU A 262 -18.66 -5.78 9.02
C LEU A 262 -17.82 -4.50 8.99
N VAL A 263 -17.88 -3.69 10.04
CA VAL A 263 -17.06 -2.47 10.19
C VAL A 263 -15.58 -2.82 10.28
N TYR A 264 -15.23 -3.82 11.09
CA TYR A 264 -13.86 -4.30 11.24
C TYR A 264 -13.31 -4.84 9.91
N TRP A 265 -14.12 -5.62 9.20
CA TRP A 265 -13.81 -6.15 7.88
C TRP A 265 -13.63 -5.06 6.82
N ALA A 266 -14.48 -4.02 6.82
CA ALA A 266 -14.35 -2.88 5.91
C ALA A 266 -13.09 -2.04 6.21
N SER A 267 -12.80 -1.84 7.51
CA SER A 267 -11.61 -1.12 7.98
C SER A 267 -10.29 -1.78 7.53
N TYR A 268 -10.24 -3.11 7.48
CA TYR A 268 -9.08 -3.83 6.93
C TYR A 268 -8.81 -3.47 5.47
N GLY A 269 -9.86 -3.32 4.65
CA GLY A 269 -9.71 -2.88 3.26
C GLY A 269 -9.08 -1.49 3.16
N LEU A 270 -9.53 -0.54 3.99
CA LEU A 270 -8.94 0.81 4.05
C LEU A 270 -7.47 0.76 4.49
N GLY A 271 -7.13 -0.03 5.52
CA GLY A 271 -5.75 -0.13 5.97
C GLY A 271 -4.84 -0.84 4.97
N TYR A 272 -5.36 -1.75 4.13
CA TYR A 272 -4.58 -2.30 3.01
C TYR A 272 -4.18 -1.20 2.03
N CYS A 273 -5.10 -0.34 1.61
CA CYS A 273 -4.80 0.82 0.75
C CYS A 273 -3.69 1.68 1.36
N ILE A 274 -3.84 2.07 2.63
CA ILE A 274 -2.88 2.93 3.33
C ILE A 274 -1.51 2.26 3.43
N SER A 275 -1.47 0.96 3.72
CA SER A 275 -0.23 0.19 3.84
C SER A 275 0.55 0.04 2.53
N ILE A 276 -0.15 0.07 1.39
CA ILE A 276 0.46 -0.03 0.07
C ILE A 276 0.93 1.35 -0.42
N LEU A 277 0.16 2.41 -0.13
CA LEU A 277 0.46 3.77 -0.55
C LEU A 277 1.64 4.38 0.21
N TYR A 278 1.68 4.20 1.53
CA TYR A 278 2.66 4.86 2.40
C TYR A 278 3.74 3.90 2.89
N LYS A 279 4.94 4.44 3.12
CA LYS A 279 6.00 3.71 3.85
C LYS A 279 5.53 3.41 5.29
N PRO A 280 6.00 2.33 5.93
CA PRO A 280 5.50 1.90 7.25
C PRO A 280 5.49 2.98 8.34
N HIS A 281 6.50 3.85 8.36
CA HIS A 281 6.60 4.94 9.34
C HIS A 281 5.49 6.00 9.17
N ILE A 282 5.09 6.32 7.94
CA ILE A 282 4.07 7.34 7.64
C ILE A 282 2.67 6.73 7.64
N ALA A 283 2.55 5.43 7.32
CA ALA A 283 1.29 4.73 7.21
C ALA A 283 0.45 4.75 8.51
N GLN A 284 1.09 4.68 9.68
CA GLN A 284 0.40 4.74 10.97
C GLN A 284 -0.27 6.10 11.19
N LEU A 285 0.47 7.19 10.97
CA LEU A 285 -0.06 8.54 11.09
C LEU A 285 -1.16 8.81 10.06
N ALA A 286 -0.96 8.38 8.82
CA ALA A 286 -1.96 8.48 7.77
C ALA A 286 -3.24 7.72 8.15
N ALA A 287 -3.14 6.51 8.70
CA ALA A 287 -4.29 5.73 9.15
C ALA A 287 -5.12 6.46 10.20
N VAL A 288 -4.47 7.00 11.24
CA VAL A 288 -5.17 7.77 12.28
C VAL A 288 -5.92 8.95 11.67
N VAL A 289 -5.24 9.76 10.86
CA VAL A 289 -5.85 10.94 10.22
C VAL A 289 -7.06 10.57 9.37
N HIS A 290 -6.97 9.53 8.53
CA HIS A 290 -8.09 9.10 7.71
C HIS A 290 -9.28 8.63 8.56
N ILE A 291 -9.04 7.89 9.64
CA ILE A 291 -10.10 7.38 10.52
C ILE A 291 -10.81 8.54 11.25
N PHE A 292 -10.06 9.53 11.73
CA PHE A 292 -10.66 10.71 12.34
C PHE A 292 -11.52 11.51 11.35
N ILE A 293 -11.06 11.68 10.10
CA ILE A 293 -11.85 12.32 9.05
C ILE A 293 -13.15 11.53 8.81
N LEU A 294 -13.05 10.20 8.66
CA LEU A 294 -14.21 9.33 8.46
C LEU A 294 -15.19 9.35 9.65
N ASN A 295 -14.69 9.53 10.87
CA ASN A 295 -15.50 9.62 12.08
C ASN A 295 -16.23 10.97 12.19
N ILE A 296 -15.58 12.08 11.83
CA ILE A 296 -16.21 13.41 11.81
C ILE A 296 -17.42 13.41 10.84
N ILE A 297 -17.28 12.79 9.68
CA ILE A 297 -18.35 12.71 8.66
C ILE A 297 -19.32 11.53 8.89
N SER A 298 -19.18 10.76 9.97
CA SER A 298 -20.01 9.56 10.22
C SER A 298 -21.42 9.85 10.71
N GLY A 299 -21.72 11.09 11.11
CA GLY A 299 -22.99 11.42 11.77
C GLY A 299 -22.93 11.38 13.31
N ALA A 300 -21.86 10.83 13.89
CA ALA A 300 -21.70 10.71 15.34
C ALA A 300 -21.32 12.03 16.03
N VAL A 301 -20.49 12.85 15.39
CA VAL A 301 -20.05 14.16 15.92
C VAL A 301 -21.01 15.27 15.50
N MET A 302 -21.45 15.23 14.25
CA MET A 302 -22.39 16.19 13.66
C MET A 302 -23.58 15.43 13.08
N PRO A 303 -24.83 15.78 13.44
CA PRO A 303 -26.02 15.15 12.88
C PRO A 303 -26.06 15.28 11.35
N TRP A 304 -26.61 14.27 10.68
CA TRP A 304 -26.68 14.24 9.21
C TRP A 304 -27.35 15.48 8.59
N PRO A 305 -28.48 16.01 9.11
CA PRO A 305 -29.07 17.25 8.59
C PRO A 305 -28.13 18.45 8.66
N ALA A 306 -27.26 18.52 9.67
CA ALA A 306 -26.26 19.59 9.77
C ALA A 306 -25.16 19.44 8.71
N ILE A 307 -24.76 18.19 8.40
CA ILE A 307 -23.78 17.92 7.32
C ILE A 307 -24.35 18.27 5.95
N GLN A 308 -25.65 18.02 5.71
CA GLN A 308 -26.31 18.37 4.44
C GLN A 308 -26.33 19.88 4.17
N ASN A 309 -26.27 20.71 5.21
CA ASN A 309 -26.23 22.17 5.10
C ASN A 309 -24.81 22.73 4.86
N LEU A 310 -23.78 21.86 4.80
CA LEU A 310 -22.42 22.27 4.44
C LEU A 310 -22.29 22.49 2.92
N PHE A 311 -21.14 23.03 2.50
CA PHE A 311 -20.81 23.22 1.09
C PHE A 311 -20.87 21.92 0.28
N VAL A 312 -21.24 22.04 -1.01
CA VAL A 312 -21.74 20.93 -1.85
C VAL A 312 -20.85 19.67 -1.88
N PRO A 313 -19.52 19.71 -2.10
CA PRO A 313 -18.68 18.51 -1.98
C PRO A 313 -18.68 17.83 -0.61
N LEU A 314 -18.81 18.60 0.48
CA LEU A 314 -18.83 18.09 1.86
C LEU A 314 -20.19 17.44 2.21
N CYS A 315 -21.29 17.82 1.55
CA CYS A 315 -22.59 17.20 1.81
C CYS A 315 -22.65 15.73 1.34
N TYR A 316 -21.87 15.36 0.33
CA TYR A 316 -21.76 13.97 -0.15
C TYR A 316 -20.71 13.14 0.57
N ALA A 317 -19.88 13.74 1.42
CA ALA A 317 -18.77 13.06 2.09
C ALA A 317 -19.20 11.84 2.94
N PRO A 318 -20.33 11.86 3.68
CA PRO A 318 -20.75 10.72 4.49
C PRO A 318 -21.01 9.44 3.69
N TYR A 319 -21.44 9.55 2.43
CA TYR A 319 -21.68 8.39 1.58
C TYR A 319 -20.40 7.60 1.23
N ILE A 320 -19.23 8.22 1.38
CA ILE A 320 -17.92 7.59 1.17
C ILE A 320 -17.45 6.86 2.44
N SER A 321 -18.00 7.22 3.61
CA SER A 321 -17.61 6.66 4.90
C SER A 321 -18.44 5.44 5.26
N PHE A 322 -17.81 4.26 5.35
CA PHE A 322 -18.48 3.07 5.90
C PHE A 322 -18.93 3.26 7.36
N LEU A 323 -18.33 4.22 8.09
CA LEU A 323 -18.75 4.59 9.43
C LEU A 323 -20.10 5.32 9.45
N PHE A 324 -20.47 6.03 8.39
CA PHE A 324 -21.79 6.65 8.31
C PHE A 324 -22.89 5.57 8.28
N TYR A 325 -22.76 4.59 7.39
CA TYR A 325 -23.73 3.50 7.27
C TYR A 325 -23.83 2.67 8.55
N SER A 326 -22.70 2.36 9.20
CA SER A 326 -22.72 1.62 10.46
C SER A 326 -23.30 2.43 11.62
N TYR A 327 -23.01 3.73 11.70
CA TYR A 327 -23.57 4.60 12.74
C TYR A 327 -25.09 4.66 12.61
N TYR A 328 -25.58 4.86 11.38
CA TYR A 328 -27.00 4.86 11.05
C TYR A 328 -27.70 3.59 11.53
N VAL A 329 -27.16 2.42 11.16
CA VAL A 329 -27.78 1.13 11.52
C VAL A 329 -27.77 0.90 13.02
N LEU A 330 -26.61 1.06 13.67
CA LEU A 330 -26.48 0.83 15.10
C LEU A 330 -27.35 1.78 15.93
N TYR A 331 -27.52 3.03 15.50
CA TYR A 331 -28.43 3.96 16.14
C TYR A 331 -29.89 3.52 15.98
N VAL A 332 -30.30 3.13 14.77
CA VAL A 332 -31.70 2.75 14.50
C VAL A 332 -32.08 1.46 15.22
N ILE A 333 -31.24 0.41 15.21
CA ILE A 333 -31.59 -0.85 15.89
C ILE A 333 -31.75 -0.66 17.41
N GLU A 334 -30.93 0.20 18.01
CA GLU A 334 -30.97 0.43 19.45
C GLU A 334 -32.18 1.30 19.81
N ILE A 335 -32.43 2.39 19.07
CA ILE A 335 -33.56 3.28 19.36
C ILE A 335 -34.91 2.62 19.11
N GLN A 336 -35.02 1.73 18.12
CA GLN A 336 -36.24 0.96 17.87
C GLN A 336 -36.65 0.11 19.07
N SER A 337 -35.68 -0.34 19.87
CA SER A 337 -35.97 -1.09 21.09
C SER A 337 -36.67 -0.24 22.15
N TYR A 338 -36.66 1.10 22.03
CA TYR A 338 -37.33 2.04 22.95
C TYR A 338 -38.73 2.49 22.48
N GLU A 339 -39.19 2.04 21.32
CA GLU A 339 -40.49 2.43 20.72
C GLU A 339 -41.68 2.13 21.65
N TYR A 340 -41.58 1.11 22.50
CA TYR A 340 -42.63 0.76 23.45
C TYR A 340 -42.76 1.72 24.64
N MET A 341 -41.73 2.52 24.94
CA MET A 341 -41.71 3.45 26.08
C MET A 341 -41.83 4.91 25.68
N TYR A 342 -41.24 5.29 24.54
CA TYR A 342 -41.08 6.69 24.15
C TYR A 342 -41.42 6.88 22.67
N ASP A 343 -41.84 8.10 22.33
CA ASP A 343 -41.93 8.52 20.93
C ASP A 343 -40.51 8.75 20.35
N ILE A 344 -40.05 7.78 19.57
CA ILE A 344 -38.72 7.77 18.95
C ILE A 344 -38.63 8.66 17.70
N THR A 345 -39.76 9.15 17.19
CA THR A 345 -39.84 9.89 15.91
C THR A 345 -39.02 11.17 15.96
N LYS A 346 -39.04 11.88 17.10
CA LYS A 346 -38.30 13.13 17.27
C LYS A 346 -36.77 12.91 17.25
N SER A 347 -36.28 11.85 17.88
CA SER A 347 -34.84 11.50 17.87
C SER A 347 -34.37 10.99 16.51
N LEU A 348 -35.19 10.18 15.83
CA LEU A 348 -34.92 9.74 14.45
C LEU A 348 -34.85 10.92 13.47
N ASN A 349 -35.85 11.81 13.52
CA ASN A 349 -35.89 13.00 12.65
C ASN A 349 -34.78 14.00 12.97
N GLY A 350 -34.41 14.17 14.25
CA GLY A 350 -33.28 15.01 14.66
C GLY A 350 -31.95 14.58 14.04
N ASN A 351 -31.77 13.27 13.86
CA ASN A 351 -30.62 12.70 13.15
C ASN A 351 -30.85 12.51 11.64
N GLY A 352 -32.05 12.80 11.11
CA GLY A 352 -32.39 12.59 9.70
C GLY A 352 -32.45 11.12 9.30
N PHE A 353 -32.75 10.21 10.23
CA PHE A 353 -32.76 8.76 10.02
C PHE A 353 -34.18 8.20 9.91
N THR A 354 -34.33 7.15 9.11
CA THR A 354 -35.59 6.43 8.89
C THR A 354 -35.37 4.93 9.02
N VAL A 355 -36.34 4.27 9.65
CA VAL A 355 -36.32 2.81 9.89
C VAL A 355 -36.23 2.02 8.59
N HIS A 356 -36.96 2.45 7.55
CA HIS A 356 -36.99 1.74 6.27
C HIS A 356 -35.64 1.74 5.56
N GLN A 357 -34.92 2.87 5.58
CA GLN A 357 -33.62 2.99 4.95
C GLN A 357 -32.53 2.21 5.71
N ALA A 358 -32.65 2.11 7.04
CA ALA A 358 -31.70 1.39 7.89
C ALA A 358 -31.48 -0.07 7.43
N LYS A 359 -32.52 -0.73 6.91
CA LYS A 359 -32.44 -2.12 6.43
C LYS A 359 -31.47 -2.30 5.24
N PHE A 360 -31.26 -1.27 4.44
CA PHE A 360 -30.40 -1.32 3.25
C PHE A 360 -28.98 -0.83 3.51
N MET A 361 -28.75 -0.09 4.59
CA MET A 361 -27.44 0.47 4.94
C MET A 361 -26.31 -0.57 5.11
N PRO A 362 -26.54 -1.81 5.59
CA PRO A 362 -25.48 -2.83 5.67
C PRO A 362 -24.86 -3.17 4.32
N LEU A 363 -25.62 -3.08 3.22
CA LEU A 363 -25.11 -3.27 1.86
C LEU A 363 -24.07 -2.20 1.49
N GLY A 364 -24.22 -0.98 2.01
CA GLY A 364 -23.25 0.10 1.85
C GLY A 364 -21.91 -0.22 2.51
N ILE A 365 -21.93 -0.81 3.71
CA ILE A 365 -20.71 -1.24 4.43
C ILE A 365 -19.98 -2.33 3.64
N VAL A 366 -20.72 -3.34 3.17
CA VAL A 366 -20.16 -4.43 2.36
C VAL A 366 -19.61 -3.89 1.03
N GLY A 367 -20.38 -3.05 0.34
CA GLY A 367 -19.99 -2.44 -0.93
C GLY A 367 -18.72 -1.62 -0.81
N LEU A 368 -18.61 -0.75 0.19
CA LEU A 368 -17.40 0.04 0.44
C LEU A 368 -16.22 -0.84 0.88
N GLY A 369 -16.45 -1.86 1.70
CA GLY A 369 -15.39 -2.79 2.11
C GLY A 369 -14.85 -3.64 0.93
N LEU A 370 -15.70 -4.03 -0.01
CA LEU A 370 -15.28 -4.66 -1.27
C LEU A 370 -14.52 -3.66 -2.15
N LEU A 371 -15.07 -2.45 -2.33
CA LEU A 371 -14.45 -1.39 -3.12
C LEU A 371 -13.02 -1.10 -2.62
N MET A 372 -12.83 -0.98 -1.31
CA MET A 372 -11.50 -0.75 -0.72
C MET A 372 -10.55 -1.94 -0.95
N ARG A 373 -11.03 -3.19 -0.92
CA ARG A 373 -10.20 -4.36 -1.28
C ARG A 373 -9.81 -4.38 -2.74
N PHE A 374 -10.75 -4.09 -3.64
CA PHE A 374 -10.44 -3.97 -5.07
C PHE A 374 -9.49 -2.81 -5.35
N ALA A 375 -9.65 -1.68 -4.65
CA ALA A 375 -8.72 -0.56 -4.72
C ALA A 375 -7.33 -0.96 -4.22
N ALA A 376 -7.22 -1.67 -3.10
CA ALA A 376 -5.95 -2.18 -2.59
C ALA A 376 -5.29 -3.18 -3.55
N LEU A 377 -6.06 -4.09 -4.13
CA LEU A 377 -5.59 -5.03 -5.16
C LEU A 377 -5.08 -4.30 -6.40
N PHE A 378 -5.80 -3.28 -6.86
CA PHE A 378 -5.39 -2.44 -7.98
C PHE A 378 -4.09 -1.68 -7.66
N MET A 379 -3.99 -1.06 -6.47
CA MET A 379 -2.76 -0.39 -6.01
C MET A 379 -1.56 -1.35 -5.91
N LEU A 380 -1.81 -2.59 -5.48
CA LEU A 380 -0.78 -3.62 -5.41
C LEU A 380 -0.34 -4.06 -6.81
N TRP A 381 -1.29 -4.19 -7.74
CA TRP A 381 -0.99 -4.49 -9.14
C TRP A 381 -0.18 -3.39 -9.81
N CYS A 382 -0.53 -2.12 -9.58
CA CYS A 382 0.26 -0.96 -10.03
C CYS A 382 1.67 -0.89 -9.41
N SER A 383 1.88 -1.53 -8.26
CA SER A 383 3.21 -1.61 -7.62
C SER A 383 4.12 -2.68 -8.24
N LYS A 384 3.62 -3.51 -9.17
CA LYS A 384 4.42 -4.51 -9.87
C LYS A 384 5.25 -3.85 -10.99
N PRO A 385 6.55 -4.16 -11.11
CA PRO A 385 7.47 -3.52 -12.07
C PRO A 385 7.06 -3.70 -13.54
N ASP A 386 6.47 -4.84 -13.88
CA ASP A 386 5.93 -5.09 -15.24
C ASP A 386 4.59 -4.40 -15.50
N SER A 387 4.02 -3.67 -14.53
CA SER A 387 2.72 -3.03 -14.73
C SER A 387 2.84 -1.86 -15.69
N TRP A 388 1.80 -1.70 -16.52
CA TRP A 388 1.68 -0.59 -17.45
C TRP A 388 1.87 0.78 -16.77
N TYR A 389 1.36 0.94 -15.54
CA TYR A 389 1.47 2.18 -14.77
C TYR A 389 2.93 2.55 -14.45
N GLN A 390 3.74 1.56 -14.04
CA GLN A 390 5.13 1.80 -13.69
C GLN A 390 5.99 2.04 -14.95
N SER A 391 5.68 1.36 -16.05
CA SER A 391 6.27 1.62 -17.37
C SER A 391 5.97 3.06 -17.85
N MET A 392 4.72 3.52 -17.72
CA MET A 392 4.32 4.89 -18.08
C MET A 392 4.96 5.95 -17.18
N THR A 393 5.07 5.68 -15.87
CA THR A 393 5.70 6.61 -14.92
C THR A 393 7.20 6.72 -15.16
N ILE A 394 7.89 5.60 -15.41
CA ILE A 394 9.32 5.58 -15.76
C ILE A 394 9.57 6.28 -17.10
N ASN A 395 8.74 6.03 -18.11
CA ASN A 395 8.86 6.70 -19.41
C ASN A 395 8.62 8.21 -19.30
N ASN A 396 7.63 8.65 -18.53
CA ASN A 396 7.39 10.07 -18.25
C ASN A 396 8.51 10.71 -17.42
N LEU A 397 9.10 9.99 -16.47
CA LEU A 397 10.25 10.48 -15.70
C LEU A 397 11.51 10.60 -16.57
N LYS A 398 11.76 9.61 -17.45
CA LYS A 398 12.83 9.66 -18.46
C LYS A 398 12.65 10.83 -19.42
N LEU A 399 11.44 11.05 -19.94
CA LEU A 399 11.10 12.21 -20.78
C LEU A 399 11.35 13.54 -20.06
N ARG A 400 10.97 13.66 -18.78
CA ARG A 400 11.24 14.87 -17.98
C ARG A 400 12.73 15.09 -17.72
N LEU A 401 13.50 14.03 -17.46
CA LEU A 401 14.96 14.13 -17.25
C LEU A 401 15.71 14.50 -18.54
N VAL A 402 15.29 13.99 -19.70
CA VAL A 402 15.82 14.39 -21.00
C VAL A 402 15.54 15.87 -21.26
N SER A 403 14.31 16.33 -21.04
CA SER A 403 13.95 17.75 -21.21
C SER A 403 14.73 18.68 -20.27
N ILE A 404 14.97 18.28 -19.01
CA ILE A 404 15.79 19.07 -18.08
C ILE A 404 17.25 19.14 -18.53
N LYS A 405 17.82 18.03 -19.03
CA LYS A 405 19.18 18.04 -19.60
C LYS A 405 19.27 19.00 -20.79
N GLU A 406 18.32 18.95 -21.73
CA GLU A 406 18.30 19.86 -22.88
C GLU A 406 18.18 21.33 -22.48
N ILE A 407 17.35 21.64 -21.47
CA ILE A 407 17.23 23.01 -20.93
C ILE A 407 18.55 23.47 -20.29
N ILE A 408 19.23 22.60 -19.54
CA ILE A 408 20.54 22.91 -18.93
C ILE A 408 21.60 23.13 -20.02
N TYR A 409 21.65 22.28 -21.05
CA TYR A 409 22.56 22.46 -22.18
C TYR A 409 22.28 23.74 -22.97
N ALA A 410 21.01 24.07 -23.23
CA ALA A 410 20.62 25.31 -23.89
C ALA A 410 21.01 26.55 -23.06
N PHE A 411 20.88 26.47 -21.72
CA PHE A 411 21.26 27.55 -20.80
C PHE A 411 22.78 27.72 -20.71
N ILE A 412 23.54 26.62 -20.68
CA ILE A 412 25.01 26.65 -20.72
C ILE A 412 25.50 27.22 -22.06
N ALA A 413 24.90 26.80 -23.18
CA ALA A 413 25.25 27.31 -24.51
C ALA A 413 24.95 28.81 -24.67
N THR A 414 23.82 29.30 -24.14
CA THR A 414 23.52 30.75 -24.14
C THR A 414 24.42 31.55 -23.23
N LYS A 415 24.85 30.98 -22.09
CA LYS A 415 25.79 31.63 -21.18
C LYS A 415 27.21 31.71 -21.77
N LEU A 416 27.70 30.62 -22.37
CA LEU A 416 28.99 30.59 -23.07
C LEU A 416 29.04 31.57 -24.25
N LYS A 417 27.93 31.68 -25.00
CA LYS A 417 27.80 32.65 -26.10
C LYS A 417 27.74 34.11 -25.62
N ARG A 418 27.24 34.35 -24.41
CA ARG A 418 27.21 35.68 -23.78
C ARG A 418 28.57 36.10 -23.22
N ASP A 419 29.38 35.14 -22.79
CA ASP A 419 30.70 35.38 -22.19
C ASP A 419 31.84 35.43 -23.24
N GLY A 420 31.52 35.41 -24.53
CA GLY A 420 32.48 35.69 -25.62
C GLY A 420 33.38 34.52 -26.02
N PHE A 421 33.04 33.29 -25.64
CA PHE A 421 33.73 32.10 -26.12
C PHE A 421 33.09 31.63 -27.43
N ASP A 422 33.61 32.11 -28.56
CA ASP A 422 33.30 31.56 -29.88
C ASP A 422 34.17 30.31 -30.12
N GLU A 423 33.47 29.20 -30.40
CA GLU A 423 33.95 27.95 -30.99
C GLU A 423 34.91 27.06 -30.16
N LEU A 424 34.34 26.02 -29.55
CA LEU A 424 34.99 24.70 -29.48
C LEU A 424 34.23 23.76 -30.43
N PRO A 425 34.92 22.97 -31.27
CA PRO A 425 34.28 22.11 -32.25
C PRO A 425 33.52 21.00 -31.51
N ILE A 426 32.19 21.00 -31.64
CA ILE A 426 31.36 19.87 -31.26
C ILE A 426 31.65 18.77 -32.29
N ASN A 427 32.52 17.83 -31.91
CA ASN A 427 32.72 16.60 -32.65
C ASN A 427 31.46 15.73 -32.46
N ASN A 428 30.70 15.52 -33.54
CA ASN A 428 29.43 14.78 -33.55
C ASN A 428 29.61 13.25 -33.45
N ASN A 429 30.43 12.78 -32.51
CA ASN A 429 30.46 11.38 -32.13
C ASN A 429 30.39 11.30 -30.60
N MET A 430 29.18 11.18 -30.05
CA MET A 430 28.81 10.30 -28.93
C MET A 430 27.33 10.39 -28.60
#